data_AF-A0A821Z8T8-F1
#
_entry.id   AF-A0A821Z8T8-F1
#
_cell.length_a   1.000
_cell.length_b   1.000
_cell.length_c   1.000
_cell.angle_alpha   90.00
_cell.angle_beta   90.00
_cell.angle_gamma   90.00
#
_symmetry.space_group_name_H-M   'P 1'
#
loop_
_entity.id
_entity.type
_entity.pdbx_description
1 polymer ?
#
loop_
_entity_poly.entity_id
_entity_poly.type
_entity_poly.pdbx_seq_one_letter_code
_entity_poly.pdbx_strand_id
1 'polypeptide(L)'
;MPCYHPGDVRVLRAVDKPLLRHLVDCIIFPAKGNRPHPTEMSGGDLDGDEYWTCWNPLFLDQVKQREPGDYAAPEKPKVDGEITTEMMVEFIIDILSKAAHIGILSRRHLAICARDSPENQLALQLTQYINDALDFPKTGVNSMTMGQFRKLNVHEYPDFMQNETKNVFKCDKVLGHLFRQMEETVNIHLSASETIKPILIDQNLVVTGNRCKRYDFP
;
A
#
# COMPACT_ATOMS: atom_id res chain seq x y z
N MET A 1 9.08 -0.35 0.41
CA MET A 1 8.09 0.54 -0.24
C MET A 1 7.01 -0.27 -0.97
N PRO A 2 5.82 0.28 -1.26
CA PRO A 2 4.82 -0.40 -2.10
C PRO A 2 5.26 -0.45 -3.57
N CYS A 3 4.99 -1.55 -4.26
CA CYS A 3 5.27 -1.69 -5.70
C CYS A 3 4.14 -1.08 -6.54
N TYR A 4 4.42 0.02 -7.22
CA TYR A 4 3.46 0.69 -8.12
C TYR A 4 3.83 0.47 -9.59
N HIS A 5 5.12 0.54 -9.92
CA HIS A 5 5.58 0.36 -11.29
C HIS A 5 5.58 -1.14 -11.64
N PRO A 6 5.12 -1.54 -12.83
CA PRO A 6 5.10 -2.97 -13.23
C PRO A 6 6.50 -3.61 -13.30
N GLY A 7 7.57 -2.81 -13.32
CA GLY A 7 8.97 -3.24 -13.26
C GLY A 7 9.59 -3.33 -11.86
N ASP A 8 8.84 -3.00 -10.81
CA ASP A 8 9.36 -3.02 -9.43
C ASP A 8 9.64 -4.43 -8.90
N VAL A 9 9.03 -5.45 -9.51
CA VAL A 9 9.28 -6.84 -9.15
C VAL A 9 10.39 -7.40 -10.04
N ARG A 10 11.51 -7.79 -9.43
CA ARG A 10 12.67 -8.34 -10.15
C ARG A 10 12.84 -9.82 -9.88
N VAL A 11 13.10 -10.57 -10.95
CA VAL A 11 13.49 -12.00 -10.89
C VAL A 11 15.01 -12.06 -11.01
N LEU A 12 15.69 -12.39 -9.92
CA LEU A 12 17.14 -12.48 -9.87
C LEU A 12 17.59 -13.93 -9.68
N ARG A 13 18.83 -14.23 -10.08
CA ARG A 13 19.43 -15.54 -9.81
C ARG A 13 20.15 -15.51 -8.47
N ALA A 14 19.65 -16.29 -7.51
CA ALA A 14 20.37 -16.54 -6.26
C ALA A 14 21.64 -17.36 -6.55
N VAL A 15 22.79 -16.93 -6.01
CA VAL A 15 24.09 -17.59 -6.18
C VAL A 15 24.74 -17.76 -4.82
N ASP A 16 25.04 -19.00 -4.44
CA ASP A 16 25.81 -19.28 -3.22
C ASP A 16 27.27 -18.87 -3.40
N LYS A 17 27.79 -18.12 -2.43
CA LYS A 17 29.18 -17.66 -2.37
C LYS A 17 29.76 -18.05 -1.02
N PRO A 18 30.66 -19.06 -0.95
CA PRO A 18 31.21 -19.54 0.32
C PRO A 18 31.79 -18.45 1.24
N LEU A 19 32.43 -17.43 0.64
CA LEU A 19 33.02 -16.30 1.36
C LEU A 19 31.98 -15.43 2.10
N LEU A 20 30.71 -15.48 1.68
CA LEU A 20 29.63 -14.65 2.22
C LEU A 20 28.70 -15.41 3.18
N ARG A 21 28.91 -16.71 3.40
CA ARG A 21 28.04 -17.55 4.26
C ARG A 21 27.99 -17.14 5.73
N HIS A 22 28.92 -16.31 6.18
CA HIS A 22 28.91 -15.75 7.53
C HIS A 22 27.88 -14.62 7.69
N LEU A 23 27.35 -14.08 6.59
CA LEU A 23 26.26 -13.12 6.56
C LEU A 23 24.95 -13.90 6.49
N VAL A 24 24.11 -13.72 7.50
CA VAL A 24 22.84 -14.42 7.68
C VAL A 24 21.70 -13.41 7.82
N ASP A 25 20.47 -13.86 7.55
CA ASP A 25 19.24 -13.06 7.65
C ASP A 25 19.27 -11.75 6.84
N CYS A 26 20.03 -11.75 5.73
CA CYS A 26 20.12 -10.62 4.82
C CYS A 26 20.27 -11.09 3.36
N ILE A 27 19.97 -10.19 2.43
CA ILE A 27 20.18 -10.39 1.00
C ILE A 27 21.39 -9.57 0.58
N ILE A 28 22.30 -10.19 -0.15
CA ILE A 28 23.50 -9.53 -0.65
C ILE A 28 23.33 -9.27 -2.15
N PHE A 29 23.26 -8.00 -2.52
CA PHE A 29 23.26 -7.60 -3.92
C PHE A 29 24.70 -7.45 -4.45
N PRO A 30 24.94 -7.73 -5.75
CA PRO A 30 26.22 -7.46 -6.38
C PRO A 30 26.53 -5.96 -6.37
N ALA A 31 27.76 -5.60 -5.99
CA ALA A 31 28.24 -4.21 -6.04
C ALA A 31 28.59 -3.72 -7.46
N LYS A 32 28.55 -4.60 -8.46
CA LYS A 32 28.87 -4.30 -9.85
C LYS A 32 27.68 -4.67 -10.75
N GLY A 33 27.43 -3.85 -11.77
CA GLY A 33 26.35 -4.02 -12.73
C GLY A 33 26.03 -2.69 -13.41
N ASN A 34 25.03 -2.70 -14.31
CA ASN A 34 24.60 -1.49 -15.00
C ASN A 34 23.82 -0.53 -14.08
N ARG A 35 23.06 -1.09 -13.14
CA ARG A 35 22.26 -0.36 -12.15
C ARG A 35 22.20 -1.17 -10.85
N PRO A 36 22.26 -0.54 -9.65
CA PRO A 36 22.10 -1.24 -8.39
C PRO A 36 20.68 -1.83 -8.27
N HIS A 37 20.57 -3.13 -7.98
CA HIS A 37 19.27 -3.82 -7.86
C HIS A 37 18.30 -3.17 -6.85
N PRO A 38 18.73 -2.65 -5.68
CA PRO A 38 17.86 -1.86 -4.80
C PRO A 38 17.06 -0.78 -5.53
N THR A 39 17.76 0.03 -6.33
CA THR A 39 17.14 1.16 -7.07
C THR A 39 16.21 0.71 -8.18
N GLU A 40 16.25 -0.56 -8.58
CA GLU A 40 15.38 -1.14 -9.60
C GLU A 40 14.02 -1.58 -9.02
N MET A 41 13.90 -1.65 -7.70
CA MET A 41 12.71 -2.09 -6.98
C MET A 41 12.12 -0.92 -6.20
N SER A 42 11.24 -0.15 -6.85
CA SER A 42 10.59 1.03 -6.26
C SER A 42 11.55 2.12 -5.76
N GLY A 43 12.74 2.24 -6.38
CA GLY A 43 13.72 3.27 -6.03
C GLY A 43 14.43 3.07 -4.69
N GLY A 44 14.39 1.86 -4.12
CA GLY A 44 14.98 1.56 -2.82
C GLY A 44 16.51 1.72 -2.77
N ASP A 45 17.02 1.74 -1.55
CA ASP A 45 18.44 1.78 -1.24
C ASP A 45 18.82 0.73 -0.17
N LEU A 46 19.90 0.96 0.56
CA LEU A 46 20.43 0.05 1.58
C LEU A 46 20.59 0.75 2.95
N ASP A 47 19.74 1.73 3.24
CA ASP A 47 19.71 2.45 4.52
C ASP A 47 18.80 1.80 5.58
N GLY A 48 18.10 0.71 5.21
CA GLY A 48 17.16 -0.02 6.06
C GLY A 48 16.05 -0.76 5.32
N ASP A 49 16.03 -0.69 3.98
CA ASP A 49 15.00 -1.34 3.16
C ASP A 49 14.93 -2.86 3.34
N GLU A 50 13.69 -3.34 3.48
CA GLU A 50 13.35 -4.76 3.49
C GLU A 50 12.81 -5.19 2.13
N TYR A 51 13.15 -6.42 1.73
CA TYR A 51 12.79 -6.98 0.44
C TYR A 51 11.95 -8.24 0.63
N TRP A 52 10.79 -8.27 -0.03
CA TRP A 52 10.05 -9.51 -0.17
C TRP A 52 10.76 -10.44 -1.17
N THR A 53 11.12 -11.64 -0.73
CA THR A 53 11.75 -12.65 -1.59
C THR A 53 10.87 -13.88 -1.71
N CYS A 54 10.86 -14.47 -2.90
CA CYS A 54 10.14 -15.69 -3.18
C CYS A 54 10.95 -16.56 -4.14
N TRP A 55 11.11 -17.84 -3.79
CA TRP A 55 11.80 -18.84 -4.60
C TRP A 55 10.86 -19.99 -5.02
N ASN A 56 9.55 -19.82 -4.83
CA ASN A 56 8.57 -20.82 -5.23
C ASN A 56 8.40 -20.79 -6.77
N PRO A 57 8.71 -21.88 -7.49
CA PRO A 57 8.60 -21.93 -8.94
C PRO A 57 7.21 -21.57 -9.46
N LEU A 58 6.15 -21.93 -8.74
CA LEU A 58 4.77 -21.63 -9.14
C LEU A 58 4.49 -20.13 -9.25
N PHE A 59 5.19 -19.30 -8.47
CA PHE A 59 5.10 -17.85 -8.59
C PHE A 59 6.10 -17.32 -9.61
N LEU A 60 7.36 -17.79 -9.57
CA LEU A 60 8.42 -17.33 -10.45
C LEU A 60 8.09 -17.51 -11.93
N ASP A 61 7.50 -18.65 -12.30
CA ASP A 61 7.16 -18.98 -13.69
C ASP A 61 6.05 -18.08 -14.27
N GLN A 62 5.29 -17.40 -13.40
CA GLN A 62 4.23 -16.47 -13.78
C GLN A 62 4.73 -15.03 -13.89
N VAL A 63 5.90 -14.71 -13.35
CA VAL A 63 6.44 -13.34 -13.36
C VAL A 63 7.04 -13.02 -14.72
N LYS A 64 6.36 -12.17 -15.48
CA LYS A 64 6.94 -11.56 -16.67
C LYS A 64 7.73 -10.32 -16.25
N GLN A 65 9.07 -10.37 -16.37
CA GLN A 65 9.92 -9.19 -16.11
C GLN A 65 9.54 -8.02 -17.02
N ARG A 66 9.68 -6.80 -16.48
CA ARG A 66 9.57 -5.53 -17.20
C ARG A 66 10.80 -4.71 -16.90
N GLU A 67 11.04 -3.70 -17.73
CA GLU A 67 12.05 -2.71 -17.43
C GLU A 67 11.72 -2.01 -16.09
N PRO A 68 12.72 -1.84 -15.21
CA PRO A 68 12.52 -1.16 -13.94
C PRO A 68 12.11 0.29 -14.16
N GLY A 69 11.36 0.83 -13.22
CA GLY A 69 11.02 2.26 -13.24
C GLY A 69 12.28 3.12 -13.20
N ASP A 70 12.21 4.31 -13.80
CA ASP A 70 13.26 5.31 -13.61
C ASP A 70 12.98 6.07 -12.31
N TYR A 71 13.90 5.92 -11.37
CA TYR A 71 13.85 6.54 -10.05
C TYR A 71 15.01 7.52 -9.88
N ALA A 72 15.49 8.10 -10.98
CA ALA A 72 16.53 9.11 -10.93
C ALA A 72 16.10 10.29 -10.04
N ALA A 73 16.95 10.63 -9.08
CA ALA A 73 16.70 11.77 -8.21
C ALA A 73 16.61 13.05 -9.06
N PRO A 74 15.53 13.84 -8.91
CA PRO A 74 15.39 15.09 -9.65
C PRO A 74 16.41 16.12 -9.16
N GLU A 75 16.68 17.13 -10.00
CA GLU A 75 17.49 18.27 -9.57
C GLU A 75 16.78 19.01 -8.44
N LYS A 76 17.46 19.14 -7.30
CA LYS A 76 16.89 19.78 -6.11
C LYS A 76 16.79 21.29 -6.35
N PRO A 77 15.64 21.92 -6.03
CA PRO A 77 15.52 23.36 -6.11
C PRO A 77 16.53 24.00 -5.15
N LYS A 78 17.26 24.98 -5.66
CA LYS A 78 18.17 25.79 -4.85
C LYS A 78 17.42 27.03 -4.38
N VAL A 79 17.57 27.32 -3.10
CA VAL A 79 17.08 28.56 -2.51
C VAL A 79 18.27 29.49 -2.38
N ASP A 80 18.21 30.63 -3.05
CA ASP A 80 19.18 31.70 -2.91
C ASP A 80 18.80 32.59 -1.70
N GLY A 81 19.78 32.96 -0.88
CA GLY A 81 19.57 33.84 0.28
C GLY A 81 19.49 33.12 1.63
N GLU A 82 19.04 33.86 2.66
CA GLU A 82 18.90 33.35 4.02
C GLU A 82 17.58 32.57 4.18
N ILE A 83 17.66 31.39 4.81
CA ILE A 83 16.48 30.58 5.10
C ILE A 83 15.72 31.20 6.28
N THR A 84 14.47 31.60 6.06
CA THR A 84 13.62 32.17 7.11
C THR A 84 12.70 31.14 7.75
N THR A 85 12.16 31.46 8.93
CA THR A 85 11.18 30.62 9.63
C THR A 85 9.92 30.40 8.80
N GLU A 86 9.46 31.43 8.10
CA GLU A 86 8.28 31.38 7.24
C GLU A 86 8.47 30.36 6.11
N MET A 87 9.65 30.34 5.48
CA MET A 87 9.98 29.36 4.44
C MET A 87 9.97 27.93 4.98
N MET A 88 10.48 27.72 6.21
CA MET A 88 10.44 26.40 6.86
C MET A 88 8.99 25.96 7.15
N VAL A 89 8.14 26.88 7.62
CA VAL A 89 6.73 26.61 7.89
C VAL A 89 5.98 26.25 6.59
N GLU A 90 6.18 27.02 5.52
CA GLU A 90 5.59 26.74 4.21
C GLU A 90 6.03 25.37 3.68
N PHE A 91 7.31 25.04 3.79
CA PHE A 91 7.82 23.74 3.36
C PHE A 91 7.21 22.57 4.15
N ILE A 92 7.01 22.72 5.46
CA ILE A 92 6.33 21.72 6.29
C ILE A 92 4.87 21.56 5.86
N ILE A 93 4.17 22.66 5.58
CA ILE A 93 2.78 22.61 5.07
C ILE A 93 2.72 21.86 3.73
N ASP A 94 3.69 22.09 2.85
CA ASP A 94 3.80 21.36 1.58
C ASP A 94 4.01 19.87 1.82
N ILE A 95 4.95 19.46 2.69
CA ILE A 95 5.17 18.06 3.04
C ILE A 95 3.86 17.39 3.49
N LEU A 96 3.16 18.02 4.44
CA LEU A 96 1.90 17.48 4.97
C LEU A 96 0.83 17.38 3.89
N SER A 97 0.73 18.39 3.02
CA SER A 97 -0.22 18.40 1.91
C SER A 97 0.07 17.28 0.90
N LYS A 98 1.34 17.03 0.56
CA LYS A 98 1.71 15.94 -0.35
C LYS A 98 1.45 14.57 0.26
N ALA A 99 1.81 14.38 1.52
CA ALA A 99 1.56 13.13 2.24
C ALA A 99 0.06 12.76 2.25
N ALA A 100 -0.83 13.74 2.45
CA ALA A 100 -2.27 13.53 2.42
C ALA A 100 -2.81 13.04 1.06
N HIS A 101 -2.14 13.36 -0.05
CA HIS A 101 -2.56 12.93 -1.38
C HIS A 101 -2.14 11.51 -1.74
N ILE A 102 -1.06 10.97 -1.14
CA ILE A 102 -0.53 9.64 -1.48
C ILE A 102 -1.59 8.55 -1.35
N GLY A 103 -2.37 8.58 -0.27
CA GLY A 103 -3.45 7.61 -0.06
C GLY A 103 -4.54 7.68 -1.14
N ILE A 104 -4.91 8.91 -1.56
CA ILE A 104 -5.91 9.12 -2.62
C ILE A 104 -5.39 8.62 -3.96
N LEU A 105 -4.14 8.97 -4.31
CA LEU A 105 -3.51 8.54 -5.56
C LEU A 105 -3.33 7.02 -5.59
N SER A 106 -2.93 6.41 -4.48
CA SER A 106 -2.78 4.95 -4.35
C SER A 106 -4.09 4.21 -4.59
N ARG A 107 -5.20 4.71 -4.03
CA ARG A 107 -6.53 4.13 -4.26
C ARG A 107 -6.96 4.25 -5.73
N ARG A 108 -6.71 5.40 -6.36
CA ARG A 108 -6.99 5.61 -7.78
C ARG A 108 -6.14 4.69 -8.66
N HIS A 109 -4.86 4.56 -8.33
CA HIS A 109 -3.92 3.66 -9.01
C HIS A 109 -4.43 2.21 -8.96
N LEU A 110 -4.79 1.74 -7.76
CA LEU A 110 -5.33 0.39 -7.57
C LEU A 110 -6.63 0.17 -8.35
N ALA A 111 -7.53 1.15 -8.38
CA ALA A 111 -8.78 1.05 -9.14
C ALA A 111 -8.53 0.95 -10.65
N ILE A 112 -7.59 1.74 -11.19
CA ILE A 112 -7.20 1.68 -12.61
C ILE A 112 -6.56 0.33 -12.92
N CYS A 113 -5.64 -0.14 -12.08
CA CYS A 113 -4.98 -1.44 -12.27
C CYS A 113 -5.97 -2.60 -12.18
N ALA A 114 -6.94 -2.54 -11.27
CA ALA A 114 -7.97 -3.56 -11.11
C ALA A 114 -8.87 -3.67 -12.35
N ARG A 115 -9.18 -2.53 -12.98
CA ARG A 115 -9.97 -2.49 -14.20
C ARG A 115 -9.16 -2.86 -15.44
N ASP A 116 -7.94 -2.36 -15.56
CA ASP A 116 -7.19 -2.34 -16.82
C ASP A 116 -5.83 -3.04 -16.68
N SER A 117 -4.74 -2.32 -16.40
CA SER A 117 -3.44 -2.92 -16.06
C SER A 117 -2.52 -1.89 -15.38
N PRO A 118 -1.45 -2.31 -14.68
CA PRO A 118 -0.42 -1.39 -14.17
C PRO A 118 0.38 -0.69 -15.28
N GLU A 119 0.38 -1.23 -16.50
CA GLU A 119 0.96 -0.58 -17.69
C GLU A 119 0.06 0.52 -18.28
N ASN A 120 -1.17 0.71 -17.78
CA ASN A 120 -2.04 1.80 -18.22
C ASN A 120 -1.34 3.16 -18.00
N GLN A 121 -1.41 4.05 -18.99
CA GLN A 121 -0.73 5.35 -18.95
C GLN A 121 -1.12 6.19 -17.73
N LEU A 122 -2.38 6.14 -17.29
CA LEU A 122 -2.83 6.84 -16.09
C LEU A 122 -2.26 6.19 -14.81
N ALA A 123 -2.11 4.86 -14.78
CA ALA A 123 -1.47 4.17 -13.67
C ALA A 123 0.02 4.52 -13.57
N LEU A 124 0.73 4.57 -14.69
CA LEU A 124 2.13 4.99 -14.75
C LEU A 124 2.31 6.46 -14.33
N GLN A 125 1.40 7.36 -14.76
CA GLN A 125 1.40 8.75 -14.30
C GLN A 125 1.17 8.86 -12.79
N LEU A 126 0.19 8.13 -12.25
CA LEU A 126 -0.07 8.08 -10.81
C LEU A 126 1.13 7.55 -10.04
N THR A 127 1.80 6.52 -10.57
CA THR A 127 3.03 5.97 -10.01
C THR A 127 4.10 7.05 -9.87
N GLN A 128 4.37 7.80 -10.93
CA GLN A 128 5.34 8.90 -10.88
C GLN A 128 4.98 9.93 -9.79
N TYR A 129 3.72 10.37 -9.73
CA TYR A 129 3.30 11.35 -8.74
C TYR A 129 3.36 10.83 -7.30
N ILE A 130 3.10 9.53 -7.09
CA ILE A 130 3.22 8.90 -5.77
C ILE A 130 4.69 8.88 -5.34
N ASN A 131 5.60 8.47 -6.24
CA ASN A 131 7.03 8.44 -5.96
C ASN A 131 7.56 9.85 -5.65
N ASP A 132 7.22 10.83 -6.47
CA ASP A 132 7.65 12.22 -6.25
C ASP A 132 7.10 12.78 -4.92
N ALA A 133 5.87 12.42 -4.54
CA ALA A 133 5.28 12.83 -3.26
C ALA A 133 5.95 12.15 -2.06
N LEU A 134 6.38 10.89 -2.19
CA LEU A 134 7.13 10.18 -1.16
C LEU A 134 8.52 10.77 -0.95
N ASP A 135 9.19 11.17 -2.03
CA ASP A 135 10.52 11.78 -2.00
C ASP A 135 10.51 13.30 -1.81
N PHE A 136 9.35 13.95 -1.83
CA PHE A 136 9.22 15.39 -1.64
C PHE A 136 9.95 15.92 -0.40
N PRO A 137 9.91 15.29 0.78
CA PRO A 137 10.66 15.76 1.95
C PRO A 137 12.18 15.77 1.74
N LYS A 138 12.70 14.89 0.85
CA LYS A 138 14.13 14.75 0.55
C LYS A 138 14.57 15.64 -0.63
N THR A 139 13.67 15.88 -1.58
CA THR A 139 13.98 16.51 -2.87
C THR A 139 13.43 17.92 -3.02
N GLY A 140 12.31 18.24 -2.36
CA GLY A 140 11.57 19.49 -2.55
C GLY A 140 10.89 19.62 -3.92
N VAL A 141 10.89 18.56 -4.75
CA VAL A 141 10.38 18.62 -6.13
C VAL A 141 8.95 18.13 -6.19
N ASN A 142 8.06 18.97 -6.74
CA ASN A 142 6.66 18.60 -6.98
C ASN A 142 6.36 18.59 -8.48
N SER A 143 6.13 17.40 -9.02
CA SER A 143 5.75 17.21 -10.42
C SER A 143 4.25 17.39 -10.69
N MET A 144 3.40 17.39 -9.65
CA MET A 144 1.95 17.39 -9.80
C MET A 144 1.31 18.74 -9.50
N THR A 145 0.60 19.28 -10.49
CA THR A 145 -0.30 20.43 -10.33
C THR A 145 -1.70 19.99 -9.87
N MET A 146 -2.45 20.90 -9.24
CA MET A 146 -3.85 20.64 -8.88
C MET A 146 -4.75 20.36 -10.10
N GLY A 147 -4.41 20.92 -11.26
CA GLY A 147 -5.10 20.63 -12.52
C GLY A 147 -4.91 19.18 -12.96
N GLN A 148 -3.68 18.66 -12.90
CA GLN A 148 -3.39 17.24 -13.17
C GLN A 148 -4.06 16.33 -12.14
N PHE A 149 -3.99 16.68 -10.85
CA PHE A 149 -4.65 15.91 -9.79
C PHE A 149 -6.16 15.70 -10.04
N ARG A 150 -6.85 16.73 -10.55
CA ARG A 150 -8.28 16.66 -10.89
C ARG A 150 -8.55 15.79 -12.12
N LYS A 151 -7.66 15.80 -13.11
CA LYS A 151 -7.78 14.98 -14.33
C LYS A 151 -7.60 13.48 -14.06
N LEU A 152 -6.85 13.12 -13.03
CA LEU A 152 -6.58 11.73 -12.63
C LEU A 152 -7.68 11.14 -11.74
N ASN A 153 -8.90 11.67 -11.82
CA ASN A 153 -9.98 11.18 -10.98
C ASN A 153 -10.58 9.88 -11.52
N VAL A 154 -10.91 8.97 -10.62
CA VAL A 154 -11.54 7.69 -10.94
C VAL A 154 -12.98 7.69 -10.44
N HIS A 155 -13.91 7.28 -11.30
CA HIS A 155 -15.36 7.33 -11.04
C HIS A 155 -15.94 6.01 -10.53
N GLU A 156 -15.24 4.90 -10.76
CA GLU A 156 -15.67 3.56 -10.35
C GLU A 156 -14.53 2.83 -9.67
N TYR A 157 -14.84 2.11 -8.60
CA TYR A 157 -13.86 1.35 -7.82
C TYR A 157 -14.19 -0.14 -7.85
N PRO A 158 -13.20 -1.03 -7.77
CA PRO A 158 -13.47 -2.45 -7.70
C PRO A 158 -14.16 -2.81 -6.38
N ASP A 159 -14.98 -3.85 -6.41
CA ASP A 159 -15.76 -4.38 -5.28
C ASP A 159 -14.93 -4.66 -4.03
N PHE A 160 -13.73 -5.22 -4.19
CA PHE A 160 -12.85 -5.48 -3.06
C PHE A 160 -12.36 -4.22 -2.31
N MET A 161 -12.56 -3.01 -2.86
CA MET A 161 -12.24 -1.76 -2.17
C MET A 161 -13.38 -1.22 -1.31
N GLN A 162 -14.55 -1.88 -1.33
CA GLN A 162 -15.72 -1.60 -0.47
C GLN A 162 -16.05 -0.10 -0.41
N ASN A 163 -16.09 0.57 -1.56
CA ASN A 163 -16.36 2.00 -1.60
C ASN A 163 -17.87 2.27 -1.49
N GLU A 164 -18.30 2.87 -0.38
CA GLU A 164 -19.71 3.16 -0.11
C GLU A 164 -20.24 4.39 -0.87
N THR A 165 -19.34 5.28 -1.32
CA THR A 165 -19.71 6.61 -1.83
C THR A 165 -19.66 6.72 -3.35
N LYS A 166 -19.01 5.76 -4.02
CA LYS A 166 -18.79 5.75 -5.47
C LYS A 166 -19.35 4.49 -6.07
N ASN A 167 -19.56 4.53 -7.39
CA ASN A 167 -19.94 3.35 -8.15
C ASN A 167 -18.88 2.26 -7.97
N VAL A 168 -19.36 1.03 -7.89
CA VAL A 168 -18.54 -0.15 -7.69
C VAL A 168 -18.74 -1.10 -8.87
N PHE A 169 -17.65 -1.69 -9.36
CA PHE A 169 -17.70 -2.75 -10.37
C PHE A 169 -17.14 -4.06 -9.80
N LYS A 170 -17.68 -5.19 -10.26
CA LYS A 170 -17.16 -6.50 -9.92
C LYS A 170 -15.81 -6.72 -10.61
N CYS A 171 -14.74 -6.88 -9.84
CA CYS A 171 -13.41 -7.12 -10.41
C CYS A 171 -13.19 -8.61 -10.71
N ASP A 172 -12.95 -8.97 -11.96
CA ASP A 172 -12.68 -10.36 -12.40
C ASP A 172 -11.18 -10.72 -12.39
N LYS A 173 -10.39 -10.01 -11.57
CA LYS A 173 -8.97 -10.32 -11.33
C LYS A 173 -8.79 -10.98 -9.96
N VAL A 174 -7.57 -11.45 -9.70
CA VAL A 174 -7.20 -12.21 -8.50
C VAL A 174 -7.71 -11.58 -7.20
N LEU A 175 -7.55 -10.26 -7.02
CA LEU A 175 -8.02 -9.58 -5.80
C LEU A 175 -9.53 -9.61 -5.64
N GLY A 176 -10.29 -9.44 -6.72
CA GLY A 176 -11.75 -9.54 -6.67
C GLY A 176 -12.23 -10.96 -6.39
N HIS A 177 -11.60 -11.96 -6.99
CA HIS A 177 -11.92 -13.37 -6.70
C HIS A 177 -11.62 -13.73 -5.24
N LEU A 178 -10.43 -13.38 -4.74
CA LEU A 178 -10.03 -13.61 -3.35
C LEU A 178 -10.97 -12.93 -2.37
N PHE A 179 -11.30 -11.66 -2.62
CA PHE A 179 -12.21 -10.89 -1.77
C PHE A 179 -13.58 -11.58 -1.64
N ARG A 180 -14.22 -11.93 -2.76
CA ARG A 180 -15.55 -12.57 -2.74
C ARG A 180 -15.52 -13.96 -2.12
N GLN A 181 -14.46 -14.75 -2.36
CA GLN A 181 -14.29 -16.05 -1.69
C GLN A 181 -14.15 -15.90 -0.17
N MET A 182 -13.44 -14.87 0.28
CA MET A 182 -13.29 -14.58 1.71
C MET A 182 -14.59 -14.08 2.32
N GLU A 183 -15.31 -13.18 1.66
CA GLU A 183 -16.63 -12.74 2.13
C GLU A 183 -17.60 -13.93 2.25
N GLU A 184 -17.65 -14.81 1.25
CA GLU A 184 -18.48 -16.02 1.30
C GLU A 184 -18.09 -16.93 2.48
N THR A 185 -16.80 -17.17 2.66
CA THR A 185 -16.29 -18.01 3.76
C THR A 185 -16.63 -17.42 5.13
N VAL A 186 -16.46 -16.11 5.29
CA VAL A 186 -16.79 -15.39 6.54
C VAL A 186 -18.30 -15.45 6.79
N ASN A 187 -19.13 -15.23 5.77
CA ASN A 187 -20.59 -15.30 5.91
C ASN A 187 -21.08 -16.71 6.30
N ILE A 188 -20.45 -17.76 5.75
CA ILE A 188 -20.73 -19.15 6.17
C ILE A 188 -20.35 -19.36 7.64
N HIS A 189 -19.20 -18.85 8.07
CA HIS A 189 -18.76 -19.01 9.46
C HIS A 189 -19.64 -18.23 10.45
N LEU A 190 -20.05 -17.02 10.09
CA LEU A 190 -20.96 -16.20 10.90
C LEU A 190 -22.35 -16.84 11.00
N SER A 191 -22.93 -17.29 9.90
CA SER A 191 -24.25 -17.97 9.91
C SER A 191 -24.24 -19.29 10.70
N ALA A 192 -23.13 -20.04 10.64
CA ALA A 192 -22.95 -21.21 11.51
C ALA A 192 -22.82 -20.83 12.99
N SER A 193 -22.23 -19.67 13.30
CA SER A 193 -22.07 -19.16 14.68
C SER A 193 -23.35 -18.54 15.24
N GLU A 194 -24.21 -17.97 14.39
CA GLU A 194 -25.55 -17.48 14.73
C GLU A 194 -26.53 -18.60 15.09
N THR A 195 -26.13 -19.86 14.94
CA THR A 195 -26.82 -21.01 15.55
C THR A 195 -26.57 -21.05 17.07
N ILE A 196 -26.72 -19.90 17.74
CA ILE A 196 -26.73 -19.79 19.19
C ILE A 196 -27.99 -20.53 19.65
N LYS A 197 -27.80 -21.69 20.30
CA LYS A 197 -28.89 -22.33 21.03
C LYS A 197 -29.54 -21.26 21.93
N PRO A 198 -30.87 -21.13 21.96
CA PRO A 198 -31.52 -20.13 22.82
C PRO A 198 -30.90 -20.22 24.21
N ILE A 199 -30.54 -19.07 24.79
CA ILE A 199 -29.95 -19.01 26.14
C ILE A 199 -30.98 -19.65 27.07
N LEU A 200 -30.76 -20.91 27.41
CA LEU A 200 -31.53 -21.63 28.40
C LEU A 200 -31.04 -21.11 29.74
N ILE A 201 -31.88 -20.31 30.39
CA ILE A 201 -31.65 -19.91 31.77
C ILE A 201 -31.57 -21.20 32.60
N ASP A 202 -30.43 -21.43 33.24
CA ASP A 202 -30.31 -22.49 34.23
C ASP A 202 -31.26 -22.15 35.39
N GLN A 203 -32.35 -22.90 35.49
CA GLN A 203 -33.39 -22.69 36.51
C GLN A 203 -32.82 -22.82 37.93
N ASN A 204 -31.69 -23.51 38.12
CA ASN A 204 -31.02 -23.61 39.42
C ASN A 204 -30.26 -22.32 39.79
N LEU A 205 -29.96 -21.47 38.81
CA LEU A 205 -29.35 -20.15 39.01
C LEU A 205 -30.38 -19.03 39.07
N VAL A 206 -31.68 -19.34 38.90
CA VAL A 206 -32.77 -18.40 39.08
C VAL A 206 -33.05 -18.24 40.56
N VAL A 207 -32.63 -17.11 41.12
CA VAL A 207 -32.95 -16.72 42.49
C VAL A 207 -33.95 -15.57 42.48
N THR A 208 -34.87 -15.56 43.45
CA THR A 208 -35.81 -14.45 43.65
C THR A 208 -35.04 -13.18 43.98
N GLY A 209 -35.20 -12.15 43.15
CA GLY A 209 -34.53 -10.86 43.38
C GLY A 209 -34.91 -10.27 44.74
N ASN A 210 -33.92 -9.89 45.54
CA ASN A 210 -34.16 -9.14 46.76
C ASN A 210 -34.54 -7.71 46.38
N ARG A 211 -35.63 -7.17 46.96
CA ARG A 211 -36.01 -5.76 46.77
C ARG A 211 -34.86 -4.89 47.27
N CYS A 212 -34.22 -4.17 46.35
CA CYS A 212 -33.27 -3.14 46.73
C CYS A 212 -34.06 -2.06 47.47
N LYS A 213 -33.83 -1.91 48.78
CA LYS A 213 -34.34 -0.76 49.52
C LYS A 213 -33.65 0.47 48.93
N ARG A 214 -34.43 1.31 48.25
CA ARG A 214 -34.02 2.68 47.95
C ARG A 214 -33.82 3.37 49.29
N TYR A 215 -32.59 3.73 49.61
CA TYR A 215 -32.33 4.64 50.71
C TYR A 215 -32.68 6.04 50.21
N ASP A 216 -33.79 6.58 50.69
CA ASP A 216 -34.03 8.01 50.63
C ASP A 216 -33.09 8.64 51.67
N PHE A 217 -32.10 9.39 51.19
CA PHE A 217 -31.23 10.20 52.05
C PHE A 217 -31.94 11.51 52.42
N PRO A 218 -31.73 12.03 53.65
CA PRO A 218 -32.39 13.24 54.15
C PRO A 218 -31.98 14.51 53.42
#